data_AF-A0A0C2X4L2-F1
#
_entry.id   AF-A0A0C2X4L2-F1
#
_cell.length_a   1.000
_cell.length_b   1.000
_cell.length_c   1.000
_cell.angle_alpha   90.00
_cell.angle_beta   90.00
_cell.angle_gamma   90.00
#
_symmetry.space_group_name_H-M   'P 1'
#
loop_
_entity.id
_entity.type
_entity.pdbx_description
1 polymer ?
#
loop_
_entity_poly.entity_id
_entity_poly.type
_entity_poly.pdbx_seq_one_letter_code
_entity_poly.pdbx_strand_id
1 'polypeptide(L)'
;MGNPSSLRFVHSAPINWTRVPEETKKFLIKQYGYDWDKDKVKPLPATIEDLAKMFDEAKFFGYLTSGILTVLMDISEFGLKPTPLVHCQVGPRFYMKYLDQVWFFLFAPGTRECIMGNSDDIVRNAKDYDDGLWEKMAADETAMAQTYDVRLEREVSLGMDKLVKFTKKLGGWTATTVQSSLENTQYVEAIMTLPYSHPAHRGLIQDVLGPLFKNSCRR
;
A
#
# COMPACT_ATOMS: atom_id res chain seq x y z
N MET A 1 -0.01 16.02 -12.64
CA MET A 1 -0.74 14.87 -12.06
C MET A 1 0.26 13.73 -11.92
N GLY A 2 0.36 13.09 -10.75
CA GLY A 2 1.34 12.02 -10.52
C GLY A 2 1.12 10.82 -11.44
N ASN A 3 2.17 10.06 -11.75
CA ASN A 3 2.02 8.83 -12.52
C ASN A 3 1.13 7.83 -11.74
N PRO A 4 0.23 7.07 -12.40
CA PRO A 4 -0.56 6.05 -11.73
C PRO A 4 0.39 5.10 -11.01
N SER A 5 0.11 4.85 -9.73
CA SER A 5 0.91 3.90 -8.97
C SER A 5 0.64 2.52 -9.52
N SER A 6 1.63 1.87 -10.12
CA SER A 6 1.49 0.49 -10.57
C SER A 6 1.31 -0.41 -9.35
N LEU A 7 0.09 -0.88 -9.12
CA LEU A 7 -0.19 -1.80 -8.04
C LEU A 7 0.23 -3.19 -8.48
N ARG A 8 1.40 -3.66 -8.01
CA ARG A 8 1.95 -4.96 -8.41
C ARG A 8 1.65 -6.04 -7.39
N PHE A 9 1.30 -7.22 -7.90
CA PHE A 9 0.98 -8.39 -7.10
C PHE A 9 1.82 -9.59 -7.52
N VAL A 10 2.29 -10.37 -6.54
CA VAL A 10 3.25 -11.46 -6.78
C VAL A 10 2.64 -12.86 -6.61
N HIS A 11 1.39 -12.97 -6.15
CA HIS A 11 0.67 -14.25 -6.05
C HIS A 11 -0.83 -14.19 -6.40
N SER A 12 -1.24 -14.69 -7.56
CA SER A 12 -2.67 -14.71 -7.90
C SER A 12 -3.44 -15.61 -6.92
N ALA A 13 -4.29 -15.01 -6.07
CA ALA A 13 -5.12 -15.70 -5.10
C ALA A 13 -6.60 -15.42 -5.39
N PRO A 14 -7.48 -16.43 -5.38
CA PRO A 14 -8.91 -16.24 -5.61
C PRO A 14 -9.55 -15.47 -4.45
N ILE A 15 -10.47 -14.56 -4.76
CA ILE A 15 -11.23 -13.80 -3.77
C ILE A 15 -12.61 -14.41 -3.59
N ASN A 16 -12.93 -14.80 -2.36
CA ASN A 16 -14.28 -15.24 -2.00
C ASN A 16 -15.17 -14.07 -1.59
N TRP A 17 -15.79 -13.42 -2.59
CA TRP A 17 -16.71 -12.31 -2.39
C TRP A 17 -17.98 -12.63 -1.60
N THR A 18 -18.34 -13.91 -1.43
CA THR A 18 -19.51 -14.28 -0.61
C THR A 18 -19.31 -13.99 0.87
N ARG A 19 -18.04 -13.90 1.31
CA ARG A 19 -17.68 -13.63 2.71
C ARG A 19 -17.33 -12.17 2.98
N VAL A 20 -16.97 -11.42 1.95
CA VAL A 20 -16.65 -10.00 2.06
C VAL A 20 -17.95 -9.22 2.35
N PRO A 21 -17.93 -8.17 3.19
CA PRO A 21 -19.09 -7.32 3.45
C PRO A 21 -19.70 -6.72 2.17
N GLU A 22 -21.03 -6.55 2.16
CA GLU A 22 -21.77 -5.96 1.01
C GLU A 22 -21.41 -4.49 0.79
N GLU A 23 -21.16 -3.75 1.86
CA GLU A 23 -20.74 -2.36 1.83
C GLU A 23 -19.42 -2.20 1.07
N THR A 24 -18.49 -3.12 1.28
CA THR A 24 -17.17 -3.15 0.64
C THR A 24 -17.29 -3.46 -0.85
N LYS A 25 -18.14 -4.43 -1.21
CA LYS A 25 -18.47 -4.73 -2.62
C LYS A 25 -19.08 -3.52 -3.32
N LYS A 26 -20.06 -2.87 -2.70
CA LYS A 26 -20.71 -1.66 -3.23
C LYS A 26 -19.73 -0.51 -3.39
N PHE A 27 -18.87 -0.28 -2.41
CA PHE A 27 -17.83 0.75 -2.48
C PHE A 27 -16.89 0.50 -3.66
N LEU A 28 -16.35 -0.71 -3.79
CA LEU A 28 -15.41 -1.08 -4.86
C LEU A 28 -16.05 -0.87 -6.24
N ILE A 29 -17.28 -1.36 -6.43
CA ILE A 29 -18.00 -1.21 -7.70
C ILE A 29 -18.28 0.25 -8.02
N LYS A 30 -18.75 1.03 -7.04
CA LYS A 30 -19.08 2.45 -7.23
C LYS A 30 -17.87 3.28 -7.63
N GLN A 31 -16.70 2.99 -7.06
CA GLN A 31 -15.49 3.79 -7.26
C GLN A 31 -14.65 3.33 -8.46
N TYR A 32 -14.57 2.01 -8.68
CA TYR A 32 -13.62 1.41 -9.63
C TYR A 32 -14.26 0.46 -10.64
N GLY A 33 -15.53 0.08 -10.42
CA GLY A 33 -16.22 -0.90 -11.26
C GLY A 33 -16.90 -0.31 -12.48
N TYR A 34 -16.96 1.00 -12.67
CA TYR A 34 -17.67 1.57 -13.82
C TYR A 34 -16.74 1.73 -15.05
N ASP A 35 -17.10 1.07 -16.14
CA ASP A 35 -16.42 1.16 -17.45
C ASP A 35 -17.08 2.29 -18.26
N TRP A 36 -16.42 3.46 -18.30
CA TRP A 36 -16.91 4.63 -19.00
C TRP A 36 -17.01 4.43 -20.53
N ASP A 37 -16.19 3.57 -21.11
CA ASP A 37 -16.19 3.31 -22.54
C ASP A 37 -17.36 2.42 -22.97
N LYS A 38 -17.80 1.53 -22.07
CA LYS A 38 -18.88 0.56 -22.34
C LYS A 38 -20.21 0.90 -21.68
N ASP A 39 -20.25 1.98 -20.89
CA ASP A 39 -21.39 2.38 -20.05
C ASP A 39 -21.95 1.20 -19.22
N LYS A 40 -21.04 0.44 -18.60
CA LYS A 40 -21.36 -0.80 -17.89
C LYS A 40 -20.60 -0.95 -16.60
N VAL A 41 -21.26 -1.59 -15.64
CA VAL A 41 -20.64 -2.01 -14.38
C VAL A 41 -19.87 -3.32 -14.61
N LYS A 42 -18.55 -3.28 -14.36
CA LYS A 42 -17.67 -4.45 -14.35
C LYS A 42 -18.04 -5.39 -13.20
N PRO A 43 -17.88 -6.71 -13.38
CA PRO A 43 -18.03 -7.66 -12.29
C PRO A 43 -16.96 -7.46 -11.21
N LEU A 44 -17.20 -8.01 -10.03
CA LEU A 44 -16.18 -8.07 -8.97
C LEU A 44 -14.97 -8.89 -9.47
N PRO A 45 -13.73 -8.49 -9.12
CA PRO A 45 -12.53 -9.15 -9.62
C PRO A 45 -12.39 -10.55 -9.03
N ALA A 46 -12.19 -11.58 -9.85
CA ALA A 46 -12.18 -12.97 -9.38
C ALA A 46 -10.94 -13.30 -8.52
N THR A 47 -9.82 -12.64 -8.80
CA THR A 47 -8.53 -12.81 -8.14
C THR A 47 -7.98 -11.49 -7.63
N ILE A 48 -6.97 -11.56 -6.76
CA ILE A 48 -6.22 -10.36 -6.33
C ILE A 48 -5.49 -9.69 -7.51
N GLU A 49 -5.07 -10.46 -8.50
CA GLU A 49 -4.47 -9.92 -9.74
C GLU A 49 -5.51 -9.12 -10.55
N ASP A 50 -6.74 -9.63 -10.69
CA ASP A 50 -7.83 -8.89 -11.33
C ASP A 50 -8.16 -7.60 -10.56
N LEU A 51 -8.08 -7.63 -9.23
CA LEU A 51 -8.25 -6.44 -8.39
C LEU A 51 -7.14 -5.42 -8.64
N ALA A 52 -5.89 -5.87 -8.74
CA ALA A 52 -4.76 -5.00 -9.04
C ALA A 52 -4.91 -4.33 -10.41
N LYS A 53 -5.31 -5.12 -11.42
CA LYS A 53 -5.64 -4.62 -12.76
C LYS A 53 -6.78 -3.61 -12.74
N MET A 54 -7.83 -3.85 -11.95
CA MET A 54 -8.93 -2.91 -11.79
C MET A 54 -8.46 -1.55 -11.25
N PHE A 55 -7.55 -1.53 -10.27
CA PHE A 55 -6.97 -0.28 -9.75
C PHE A 55 -6.04 0.40 -10.76
N ASP A 56 -5.24 -0.36 -11.50
CA ASP A 56 -4.36 0.16 -12.54
C ASP A 56 -5.15 0.81 -13.68
N GLU A 57 -6.18 0.13 -14.19
CA GLU A 57 -7.07 0.63 -15.25
C GLU A 57 -7.85 1.88 -14.82
N ALA A 58 -8.25 1.96 -13.55
CA ALA A 58 -8.90 3.13 -13.00
C ALA A 58 -7.95 4.34 -12.85
N LYS A 59 -6.69 4.21 -13.31
CA LYS A 59 -5.61 5.19 -13.19
C LYS A 59 -5.53 5.68 -11.76
N PHE A 60 -5.37 4.74 -10.83
CA PHE A 60 -5.29 5.06 -9.42
C PHE A 60 -4.18 6.08 -9.14
N PHE A 61 -4.58 7.34 -8.94
CA PHE A 61 -3.67 8.46 -8.68
C PHE A 61 -3.29 8.47 -7.19
N GLY A 62 -2.37 7.59 -6.80
CA GLY A 62 -1.34 7.89 -5.81
C GLY A 62 -1.71 7.96 -4.33
N TYR A 63 -2.95 7.69 -3.91
CA TYR A 63 -3.28 7.72 -2.48
C TYR A 63 -4.09 6.51 -2.06
N LEU A 64 -3.50 5.66 -1.23
CA LEU A 64 -4.21 4.63 -0.48
C LEU A 64 -5.23 5.29 0.46
N THR A 65 -6.44 5.57 -0.06
CA THR A 65 -7.52 6.14 0.75
C THR A 65 -7.94 5.15 1.83
N SER A 66 -8.53 5.65 2.90
CA SER A 66 -9.12 4.82 3.96
C SER A 66 -10.11 3.79 3.40
N GLY A 67 -10.88 4.15 2.37
CA GLY A 67 -11.79 3.24 1.69
C GLY A 67 -11.09 2.07 1.00
N ILE A 68 -10.00 2.31 0.28
CA ILE A 68 -9.23 1.24 -0.37
C ILE A 68 -8.53 0.37 0.64
N LEU A 69 -7.91 0.97 1.66
CA LEU A 69 -7.29 0.21 2.74
C LEU A 69 -8.33 -0.69 3.43
N THR A 70 -9.54 -0.19 3.67
CA THR A 70 -10.66 -0.99 4.21
C THR A 70 -11.03 -2.14 3.29
N VAL A 71 -11.14 -1.90 1.98
CA VAL A 71 -11.40 -2.95 0.99
C VAL A 71 -10.32 -4.03 1.04
N LEU A 72 -9.04 -3.64 1.06
CA LEU A 72 -7.92 -4.59 1.12
C LEU A 72 -7.91 -5.37 2.44
N MET A 73 -8.19 -4.73 3.57
CA MET A 73 -8.32 -5.39 4.88
C MET A 73 -9.49 -6.38 4.93
N ASP A 74 -10.65 -6.02 4.39
CA ASP A 74 -11.82 -6.91 4.34
C ASP A 74 -11.60 -8.10 3.40
N ILE A 75 -10.91 -7.88 2.28
CA ILE A 75 -10.52 -8.97 1.37
C ILE A 75 -9.51 -9.89 2.08
N SER A 76 -8.54 -9.33 2.80
CA SER A 76 -7.60 -10.11 3.63
C SER A 76 -8.32 -10.96 4.66
N GLU A 77 -9.25 -10.38 5.42
CA GLU A 77 -9.93 -11.05 6.51
C GLU A 77 -10.93 -12.11 6.02
N PHE A 78 -11.77 -11.74 5.05
CA PHE A 78 -12.92 -12.55 4.67
C PHE A 78 -12.79 -13.20 3.29
N GLY A 79 -12.18 -12.47 2.35
CA GLY A 79 -12.08 -12.88 0.96
C GLY A 79 -11.02 -13.95 0.71
N LEU A 80 -9.95 -13.94 1.49
CA LEU A 80 -8.79 -14.80 1.28
C LEU A 80 -8.84 -16.02 2.19
N LYS A 81 -8.55 -17.20 1.62
CA LYS A 81 -8.45 -18.43 2.42
C LYS A 81 -7.16 -18.38 3.24
N PRO A 82 -7.21 -18.71 4.55
CA PRO A 82 -6.00 -18.96 5.32
C PRO A 82 -5.16 -20.00 4.60
N THR A 83 -3.90 -19.67 4.33
CA THR A 83 -2.99 -20.64 3.73
C THR A 83 -2.65 -21.68 4.79
N PRO A 84 -2.81 -23.00 4.53
CA PRO A 84 -2.38 -24.03 5.46
C PRO A 84 -0.90 -23.81 5.80
N LEU A 85 -0.59 -23.72 7.09
CA LEU A 85 0.72 -23.41 7.72
C LEU A 85 1.92 -24.29 7.30
N VAL A 86 1.77 -25.13 6.28
CA VAL A 86 2.75 -26.16 5.91
C VAL A 86 4.01 -25.52 5.34
N HIS A 87 3.90 -24.37 4.65
CA HIS A 87 5.02 -23.53 4.27
C HIS A 87 4.65 -22.07 4.57
N CYS A 88 5.57 -21.29 5.15
CA CYS A 88 5.39 -19.88 5.46
C CYS A 88 5.22 -19.05 4.19
N GLN A 89 4.08 -19.20 3.53
CA GLN A 89 3.75 -18.45 2.33
C GLN A 89 3.46 -17.03 2.80
N VAL A 90 4.26 -16.08 2.32
CA VAL A 90 4.02 -14.68 2.61
C VAL A 90 2.66 -14.32 2.08
N GLY A 91 1.87 -13.69 2.95
CA GLY A 91 0.53 -13.31 2.62
C GLY A 91 0.45 -12.39 1.41
N PRO A 92 -0.78 -12.15 0.92
CA PRO A 92 -1.08 -11.17 -0.11
C PRO A 92 -0.40 -9.84 0.16
N ARG A 93 0.26 -9.30 -0.86
CA ARG A 93 1.02 -8.05 -0.71
C ARG A 93 0.92 -7.16 -1.92
N PHE A 94 0.85 -5.86 -1.67
CA PHE A 94 0.66 -4.85 -2.68
C PHE A 94 1.84 -3.89 -2.68
N TYR A 95 2.43 -3.67 -3.85
CA TYR A 95 3.41 -2.63 -4.04
C TYR A 95 2.78 -1.43 -4.70
N MET A 96 3.14 -0.23 -4.26
CA MET A 96 2.75 1.00 -4.95
C MET A 96 3.88 2.01 -4.92
N LYS A 97 4.03 2.76 -6.01
CA LYS A 97 4.92 3.91 -6.02
C LYS A 97 4.26 5.09 -5.31
N TYR A 98 4.96 5.70 -4.37
CA TYR A 98 4.58 6.97 -3.78
C TYR A 98 5.79 7.90 -3.75
N LEU A 99 5.69 9.02 -4.47
CA LEU A 99 6.79 9.97 -4.69
C LEU A 99 8.04 9.27 -5.26
N ASP A 100 9.11 9.28 -4.49
CA ASP A 100 10.39 8.68 -4.82
C ASP A 100 10.61 7.35 -4.06
N GLN A 101 9.56 6.69 -3.56
CA GLN A 101 9.68 5.43 -2.83
C GLN A 101 8.70 4.37 -3.36
N VAL A 102 9.06 3.10 -3.18
CA VAL A 102 8.15 1.97 -3.32
C VAL A 102 7.60 1.61 -1.95
N TRP A 103 6.29 1.66 -1.81
CA TRP A 103 5.58 1.26 -0.62
C TRP A 103 5.07 -0.17 -0.79
N PHE A 104 5.03 -0.92 0.31
CA PHE A 104 4.43 -2.24 0.34
C PHE A 104 3.39 -2.34 1.46
N PHE A 105 2.38 -3.16 1.21
CA PHE A 105 1.38 -3.57 2.20
C PHE A 105 1.33 -5.08 2.21
N LEU A 106 1.67 -5.69 3.34
CA LEU A 106 1.65 -7.13 3.56
C LEU A 106 0.46 -7.47 4.46
N PHE A 107 -0.48 -8.24 3.92
CA PHE A 107 -1.70 -8.63 4.61
C PHE A 107 -1.60 -10.08 5.11
N ALA A 108 -2.15 -10.34 6.30
CA ALA A 108 -2.25 -11.69 6.85
C ALA A 108 -3.66 -12.27 6.57
N PRO A 109 -3.79 -13.27 5.67
CA PRO A 109 -5.08 -13.88 5.35
C PRO A 109 -5.86 -14.35 6.57
N GLY A 110 -7.16 -14.10 6.59
CA GLY A 110 -8.03 -14.39 7.73
C GLY A 110 -8.02 -13.33 8.82
N THR A 111 -7.26 -12.24 8.64
CA THR A 111 -7.21 -11.11 9.58
C THR A 111 -7.22 -9.77 8.85
N ARG A 112 -7.51 -8.68 9.58
CA ARG A 112 -7.28 -7.29 9.13
C ARG A 112 -5.86 -6.79 9.40
N GLU A 113 -4.97 -7.64 9.92
CA GLU A 113 -3.61 -7.23 10.19
C GLU A 113 -2.88 -6.94 8.88
N CYS A 114 -2.25 -5.77 8.84
CA CYS A 114 -1.47 -5.32 7.71
C CYS A 114 -0.17 -4.72 8.22
N ILE A 115 0.94 -5.10 7.60
CA ILE A 115 2.24 -4.46 7.75
C ILE A 115 2.40 -3.55 6.54
N MET A 116 2.67 -2.28 6.78
CA MET A 116 3.00 -1.33 5.74
C MET A 116 4.47 -0.92 5.85
N GLY A 117 5.10 -0.62 4.73
CA GLY A 117 6.46 -0.12 4.75
C GLY A 117 6.86 0.51 3.44
N ASN A 118 8.08 1.05 3.40
CA ASN A 118 8.62 1.77 2.26
C ASN A 118 10.10 1.49 2.05
N SER A 119 10.49 1.51 0.78
CA SER A 119 11.88 1.45 0.33
C SER A 119 12.62 2.72 0.71
N ASP A 120 13.95 2.66 0.56
CA ASP A 120 14.76 3.87 0.49
C ASP A 120 14.38 4.70 -0.75
N ASP A 121 14.79 5.97 -0.76
CA ASP A 121 14.50 6.89 -1.87
C ASP A 121 15.17 6.43 -3.17
N ILE A 122 14.38 6.38 -4.24
CA ILE A 122 14.81 6.14 -5.61
C ILE A 122 15.57 7.39 -6.08
N VAL A 123 16.90 7.31 -6.06
CA VAL A 123 17.77 8.38 -6.55
C VAL A 123 17.65 8.47 -8.07
N ARG A 124 17.14 9.60 -8.59
CA ARG A 124 16.97 9.85 -10.02
C ARG A 124 17.92 10.93 -10.49
N ASN A 125 18.65 10.67 -11.58
CA ASN A 125 19.46 11.69 -12.24
C ASN A 125 18.55 12.56 -13.11
N ALA A 126 18.46 13.86 -12.80
CA ALA A 126 17.61 14.82 -13.49
C ALA A 126 17.98 15.09 -14.97
N LYS A 127 19.03 14.44 -15.49
CA LYS A 127 19.51 14.61 -16.87
C LYS A 127 18.90 13.62 -17.86
N ASP A 128 18.14 12.65 -17.38
CA ASP A 128 17.65 11.52 -18.19
C ASP A 128 16.17 11.66 -18.60
N TYR A 129 15.65 12.87 -18.77
CA TYR A 129 14.29 13.11 -19.27
C TYR A 129 14.19 12.82 -20.78
N ASP A 130 14.27 11.54 -21.15
CA ASP A 130 13.99 11.00 -22.47
C ASP A 130 12.68 10.18 -22.43
N ASP A 131 11.98 10.01 -23.55
CA ASP A 131 10.69 9.32 -23.64
C ASP A 131 10.76 7.85 -23.17
N GLY A 132 11.94 7.22 -23.23
CA GLY A 132 12.21 5.88 -22.68
C GLY A 132 12.40 5.82 -21.16
N LEU A 133 12.45 6.97 -20.46
CA LEU A 133 12.70 7.03 -19.02
C LEU A 133 11.59 6.31 -18.23
N TRP A 134 10.33 6.46 -18.64
CA TRP A 134 9.19 5.91 -17.89
C TRP A 134 9.17 4.38 -17.87
N GLU A 135 9.46 3.74 -19.00
CA GLU A 135 9.54 2.28 -19.09
C GLU A 135 10.69 1.74 -18.25
N LYS A 136 11.85 2.40 -18.30
CA LYS A 136 13.01 2.06 -17.46
C LYS A 136 12.70 2.21 -15.98
N MET A 137 12.03 3.30 -15.58
CA MET A 137 11.61 3.51 -14.19
C MET A 137 10.64 2.42 -13.72
N ALA A 138 9.66 2.06 -14.55
CA ALA A 138 8.73 0.99 -14.22
C ALA A 138 9.45 -0.36 -14.09
N ALA A 139 10.44 -0.64 -14.92
CA ALA A 139 11.27 -1.84 -14.85
C ALA A 139 12.12 -1.87 -13.56
N ASP A 140 12.79 -0.76 -13.21
CA ASP A 140 13.60 -0.64 -12.00
C ASP A 140 12.72 -0.83 -10.74
N GLU A 141 11.54 -0.22 -10.71
CA GLU A 141 10.55 -0.43 -9.65
C GLU A 141 10.11 -1.89 -9.55
N THR A 142 10.03 -2.61 -10.67
CA THR A 142 9.69 -4.05 -10.69
C THR A 142 10.82 -4.85 -10.06
N ALA A 143 12.05 -4.59 -10.49
CA ALA A 143 13.24 -5.29 -10.04
C ALA A 143 13.46 -5.09 -8.53
N MET A 144 13.22 -3.88 -8.01
CA MET A 144 13.27 -3.61 -6.56
C MET A 144 12.23 -4.41 -5.79
N ALA A 145 10.96 -4.40 -6.23
CA ALA A 145 9.89 -5.15 -5.56
C ALA A 145 10.15 -6.66 -5.58
N GLN A 146 10.60 -7.21 -6.72
CA GLN A 146 10.95 -8.63 -6.86
C GLN A 146 12.13 -9.02 -5.96
N THR A 147 13.19 -8.20 -5.92
CA THR A 147 14.36 -8.45 -5.06
C THR A 147 13.98 -8.40 -3.59
N TYR A 148 13.12 -7.45 -3.22
CA TYR A 148 12.57 -7.33 -1.88
C TYR A 148 11.72 -8.55 -1.52
N ASP A 149 10.89 -9.04 -2.43
CA ASP A 149 10.00 -10.17 -2.16
C ASP A 149 10.74 -11.45 -1.79
N VAL A 150 11.85 -11.75 -2.47
CA VAL A 150 12.71 -12.90 -2.13
C VAL A 150 13.23 -12.79 -0.69
N ARG A 151 13.56 -11.59 -0.23
CA ARG A 151 14.01 -11.35 1.15
C ARG A 151 12.87 -11.39 2.14
N LEU A 152 11.74 -10.78 1.78
CA LEU A 152 10.52 -10.77 2.58
C LEU A 152 10.05 -12.19 2.87
N GLU A 153 10.03 -13.06 1.85
CA GLU A 153 9.67 -14.47 1.98
C GLU A 153 10.55 -15.21 2.95
N ARG A 154 11.86 -15.01 2.86
CA ARG A 154 12.80 -15.57 3.81
C ARG A 154 12.55 -15.05 5.23
N GLU A 155 12.40 -13.75 5.43
CA GLU A 155 12.26 -13.17 6.76
C GLU A 155 10.93 -13.52 7.43
N VAL A 156 9.81 -13.48 6.70
CA VAL A 156 8.51 -13.90 7.22
C VAL A 156 8.52 -15.39 7.56
N SER A 157 9.23 -16.22 6.79
CA SER A 157 9.39 -17.64 7.14
C SER A 157 10.15 -17.88 8.44
N LEU A 158 10.94 -16.89 8.87
CA LEU A 158 11.65 -16.88 10.16
C LEU A 158 10.82 -16.19 11.27
N GLY A 159 9.60 -15.75 10.99
CA GLY A 159 8.72 -15.07 11.94
C GLY A 159 9.07 -13.61 12.21
N MET A 160 9.85 -12.97 11.33
CA MET A 160 10.29 -11.57 11.51
C MET A 160 9.14 -10.57 11.40
N ASP A 161 8.05 -10.92 10.74
CA ASP A 161 6.80 -10.14 10.68
C ASP A 161 6.26 -9.79 12.08
N LYS A 162 6.40 -10.72 13.03
CA LYS A 162 5.98 -10.53 14.43
C LYS A 162 6.86 -9.53 15.18
N LEU A 163 8.09 -9.31 14.70
CA LEU A 163 9.06 -8.41 15.31
C LEU A 163 9.03 -6.98 14.73
N VAL A 164 8.23 -6.73 13.69
CA VAL A 164 8.16 -5.43 13.01
C VAL A 164 7.82 -4.28 13.97
N LYS A 165 7.01 -4.53 15.00
CA LYS A 165 6.69 -3.54 16.04
C LYS A 165 7.93 -3.02 16.78
N PHE A 166 9.01 -3.80 16.83
CA PHE A 166 10.25 -3.46 17.54
C PHE A 166 11.36 -3.03 16.59
N THR A 167 11.60 -3.79 15.51
CA THR A 167 12.71 -3.55 14.59
C THR A 167 12.45 -2.40 13.64
N LYS A 168 11.17 -2.09 13.38
CA LYS A 168 10.72 -1.17 12.32
C LYS A 168 11.34 -1.48 10.95
N LYS A 169 11.74 -2.73 10.74
CA LYS A 169 12.41 -3.22 9.54
C LYS A 169 11.87 -4.60 9.16
N LEU A 170 11.64 -4.79 7.87
CA LEU A 170 11.26 -6.07 7.26
C LEU A 170 11.82 -6.09 5.83
N GLY A 171 12.49 -7.18 5.43
CA GLY A 171 13.16 -7.33 4.13
C GLY A 171 14.23 -6.26 3.85
N GLY A 172 14.76 -5.61 4.89
CA GLY A 172 15.66 -4.45 4.80
C GLY A 172 14.96 -3.10 4.62
N TRP A 173 13.66 -3.06 4.34
CA TRP A 173 12.87 -1.84 4.19
C TRP A 173 12.28 -1.39 5.52
N THR A 174 11.94 -0.12 5.62
CA THR A 174 11.27 0.42 6.82
C THR A 174 9.84 -0.08 6.85
N ALA A 175 9.40 -0.58 8.00
CA ALA A 175 8.10 -1.22 8.15
C ALA A 175 7.44 -0.89 9.49
N THR A 176 6.12 -0.85 9.52
CA THR A 176 5.29 -0.68 10.71
C THR A 176 3.98 -1.44 10.54
N THR A 177 3.31 -1.79 11.63
CA THR A 177 1.93 -2.27 11.55
C THR A 177 1.01 -1.12 11.16
N VAL A 178 0.02 -1.40 10.32
CA VAL A 178 -1.02 -0.44 9.92
C VAL A 178 -1.80 0.02 11.14
N GLN A 179 -2.01 -0.82 12.16
CA GLN A 179 -2.62 -0.38 13.42
C GLN A 179 -1.84 0.76 14.06
N SER A 180 -0.52 0.65 14.22
CA SER A 180 0.29 1.73 14.78
C SER A 180 0.33 2.96 13.88
N SER A 181 0.23 2.79 12.56
CA SER A 181 0.11 3.92 11.64
C SER A 181 -1.27 4.57 11.67
N LEU A 182 -2.36 3.81 11.80
CA LEU A 182 -3.73 4.31 11.89
C LEU A 182 -3.96 5.00 13.24
N GLU A 183 -3.44 4.44 14.33
CA GLU A 183 -3.41 5.10 15.63
C GLU A 183 -2.66 6.44 15.53
N ASN A 184 -1.51 6.47 14.83
CA ASN A 184 -0.78 7.71 14.59
C ASN A 184 -1.56 8.67 13.67
N THR A 185 -2.22 8.19 12.61
CA THR A 185 -3.05 9.02 11.73
C THR A 185 -4.27 9.57 12.45
N GLN A 186 -4.97 8.78 13.25
CA GLN A 186 -6.09 9.23 14.08
C GLN A 186 -5.63 10.23 15.15
N TYR A 187 -4.46 10.00 15.75
CA TYR A 187 -3.82 10.94 16.67
C TYR A 187 -3.47 12.26 15.97
N VAL A 188 -2.89 12.19 14.77
CA VAL A 188 -2.58 13.35 13.92
C VAL A 188 -3.86 14.09 13.54
N GLU A 189 -4.88 13.40 13.01
CA GLU A 189 -6.17 14.00 12.65
C GLU A 189 -6.81 14.69 13.85
N ALA A 190 -6.86 14.03 15.01
CA ALA A 190 -7.39 14.61 16.24
C ALA A 190 -6.60 15.88 16.64
N ILE A 191 -5.27 15.86 16.58
CA ILE A 191 -4.44 17.04 16.88
C ILE A 191 -4.66 18.16 15.87
N MET A 192 -4.83 17.84 14.60
CA MET A 192 -5.07 18.82 13.53
C MET A 192 -6.44 19.51 13.67
N THR A 193 -7.39 18.93 14.42
CA THR A 193 -8.64 19.61 14.80
C THR A 193 -8.48 20.65 15.93
N LEU A 194 -7.35 20.66 16.63
CA LEU A 194 -7.09 21.61 17.72
C LEU A 194 -6.70 23.00 17.17
N PRO A 195 -6.97 24.08 17.92
CA PRO A 195 -6.57 25.43 17.52
C PRO A 195 -5.06 25.52 17.23
N TYR A 196 -4.64 26.36 16.26
CA TYR A 196 -3.22 26.58 15.94
C TYR A 196 -2.35 27.08 17.11
N SER A 197 -2.97 27.66 18.14
CA SER A 197 -2.30 28.05 19.38
C SER A 197 -2.06 26.88 20.34
N HIS A 198 -2.73 25.74 20.14
CA HIS A 198 -2.66 24.60 21.02
C HIS A 198 -1.25 23.96 20.96
N PRO A 199 -0.59 23.72 22.11
CA PRO A 199 0.78 23.21 22.15
C PRO A 199 0.97 21.91 21.37
N ALA A 200 0.02 20.98 21.45
CA ALA A 200 0.08 19.72 20.69
C ALA A 200 0.03 19.92 19.17
N HIS A 201 -0.76 20.88 18.69
CA HIS A 201 -0.83 21.20 17.27
C HIS A 201 0.47 21.88 16.80
N ARG A 202 1.02 22.81 17.59
CA ARG A 202 2.32 23.42 17.28
C ARG A 202 3.46 22.41 17.25
N GLY A 203 3.54 21.54 18.26
CA GLY A 203 4.57 20.49 18.33
C GLY A 203 4.48 19.56 17.13
N LEU A 204 3.27 19.11 16.76
CA LEU A 204 3.09 18.27 15.57
C LEU A 204 3.54 18.98 14.28
N ILE A 205 3.14 20.23 14.07
CA ILE A 205 3.53 21.01 12.87
C ILE A 205 5.03 21.28 12.85
N GLN A 206 5.65 21.60 13.98
CA GLN A 206 7.05 22.05 14.02
C GLN A 206 8.04 20.88 14.01
N ASP A 207 7.74 19.83 14.77
CA ASP A 207 8.70 18.77 15.07
C ASP A 207 8.49 17.55 14.18
N VAL A 208 7.25 17.26 13.78
CA VAL A 208 6.90 16.06 13.01
C VAL A 208 6.72 16.40 11.52
N LEU A 209 5.90 17.40 11.20
CA LEU A 209 5.60 17.76 9.81
C LEU A 209 6.56 18.82 9.25
N GLY A 210 7.12 19.68 10.10
CA GLY A 210 8.03 20.76 9.72
C GLY A 210 9.29 20.29 8.98
N PRO A 211 9.96 19.20 9.40
CA PRO A 211 11.09 18.64 8.67
C PRO A 211 10.71 18.16 7.26
N LEU A 212 9.50 17.64 7.06
CA LEU A 212 9.01 17.17 5.75
C LEU A 212 8.90 18.33 4.76
N PHE A 213 8.45 19.51 5.21
CA PHE A 213 8.34 20.71 4.38
C PHE A 213 9.65 21.48 4.19
N LYS A 214 10.61 21.33 5.12
CA LYS A 214 11.94 21.94 4.97
C LYS A 214 12.81 21.24 3.92
N ASN A 215 12.63 19.93 3.76
CA ASN A 215 13.39 19.14 2.78
C ASN A 215 12.90 19.35 1.33
N SER A 216 11.66 19.80 1.13
CA SER A 216 11.13 20.17 -0.20
C SER A 216 11.64 21.51 -0.74
N CYS A 217 12.25 22.36 0.10
CA CYS A 217 12.77 23.69 -0.30
C CYS A 217 14.30 23.75 -0.42
N ARG A 218 15.01 22.63 -0.28
CA ARG A 218 16.47 22.52 -0.46
C ARG A 218 16.90 21.87 -1.78
N ARG A 219 16.03 21.83 -2.78
CA ARG A 219 16.40 21.50 -4.17
C ARG A 219 16.39 22.76 -5.01
#